data_AF-A0AAD1Q3K4-F1
#
_entry.id   AF-A0AAD1Q3K4-F1
#
_cell.length_a   1.000
_cell.length_b   1.000
_cell.length_c   1.000
_cell.angle_alpha   90.00
_cell.angle_beta   90.00
_cell.angle_gamma   90.00
#
_symmetry.space_group_name_H-M   'P 1'
#
loop_
_entity.id
_entity.type
_entity.pdbx_description
1 polymer ?
#
loop_
_entity_poly.entity_id
_entity_poly.type
_entity_poly.pdbx_seq_one_letter_code
_entity_poly.pdbx_strand_id
1 'polypeptide(L)'
;MSRKITPPTQNDLARNRATRNSGLLGNTASELDRLKYSRYEAENIAQLVPENARLKALDFEASLATATNPNLAEYQIVHFATHGLFDPVNPELSGIVLSLYDKTGNKQDGFLRLSNIFNLDLPTELVVLSACQTGVGKEMKGEGLVGLTRGFMYAGARRVIVSLWSVNDASTSELMTKFYQKMLQGEENPIHALRQTQLEMWKSEKWQSPYYWGAFTVQGDWR
;
A
#
# COMPACT_ATOMS: atom_id res chain seq x y z
N MET A 1 29.64 33.38 5.44
CA MET A 1 28.22 33.10 5.75
C MET A 1 28.12 31.76 6.47
N SER A 2 28.03 31.77 7.80
CA SER A 2 27.90 30.55 8.59
C SER A 2 26.45 30.08 8.60
N ARG A 3 26.15 28.95 7.93
CA ARG A 3 24.86 28.26 8.07
C ARG A 3 24.84 27.61 9.45
N LYS A 4 23.87 28.01 10.30
CA LYS A 4 23.50 27.25 11.49
C LYS A 4 23.01 25.87 11.04
N ILE A 5 23.72 24.83 11.43
CA ILE A 5 23.28 23.44 11.26
C ILE A 5 22.30 23.19 12.41
N THR A 6 21.00 23.21 12.11
CA THR A 6 19.97 22.81 13.06
C THR A 6 20.08 21.30 13.26
N PRO A 7 20.10 20.78 14.51
CA PRO A 7 20.16 19.35 14.74
C PRO A 7 18.92 18.64 14.16
N PRO A 8 19.08 17.44 13.57
CA PRO A 8 17.97 16.69 12.98
C PRO A 8 16.91 16.36 14.04
N THR A 9 15.64 16.44 13.65
CA THR A 9 14.53 16.07 14.54
C THR A 9 14.49 14.56 14.76
N GLN A 10 13.78 14.08 15.80
CA GLN A 10 13.56 12.62 15.97
C GLN A 10 12.94 11.98 14.72
N ASN A 11 12.06 12.70 14.01
CA ASN A 11 11.47 12.24 12.75
C ASN A 11 12.51 12.12 11.63
N ASP A 12 13.49 13.02 11.55
CA ASP A 12 14.57 12.93 10.57
C ASP A 12 15.54 11.78 10.90
N LEU A 13 15.75 11.49 12.18
CA LEU A 13 16.54 10.34 12.63
C LEU A 13 15.82 9.02 12.37
N ALA A 14 14.51 8.96 12.58
CA ALA A 14 13.67 7.81 12.26
C ALA A 14 13.60 7.57 10.74
N ARG A 15 13.41 8.63 9.93
CA ARG A 15 13.52 8.58 8.46
C ARG A 15 14.86 7.99 8.01
N ASN A 16 15.96 8.49 8.56
CA ASN A 16 17.31 8.02 8.23
C ASN A 16 17.59 6.59 8.73
N ARG A 17 16.88 6.11 9.75
CA ARG A 17 17.04 4.74 10.30
C ARG A 17 16.21 3.71 9.54
N ALA A 18 14.96 4.05 9.20
CA ALA A 18 14.09 3.23 8.35
C ALA A 18 14.78 2.97 7.01
N THR A 19 15.31 4.05 6.40
CA THR A 19 16.07 3.96 5.16
C THR A 19 17.38 3.20 5.34
N ARG A 20 18.08 3.37 6.46
CA ARG A 20 19.29 2.59 6.78
C ARG A 20 19.05 1.07 6.80
N ASN A 21 18.02 0.64 7.52
CA ASN A 21 17.79 -0.77 7.78
C ASN A 21 17.04 -1.48 6.65
N SER A 22 16.28 -0.74 5.84
CA SER A 22 15.69 -1.23 4.58
C SER A 22 16.68 -1.28 3.41
N GLY A 23 17.98 -1.06 3.63
CA GLY A 23 19.01 -1.08 2.57
C GLY A 23 19.09 0.20 1.72
N LEU A 24 18.40 1.27 2.10
CA LEU A 24 18.42 2.58 1.43
C LEU A 24 19.59 3.50 1.89
N LEU A 25 20.61 2.99 2.59
CA LEU A 25 21.92 3.67 2.61
C LEU A 25 22.67 3.43 1.30
N GLY A 26 22.19 4.12 0.29
CA GLY A 26 22.82 4.23 -1.02
C GLY A 26 22.26 5.43 -1.76
N ASN A 27 20.96 5.68 -1.62
CA ASN A 27 20.32 6.79 -2.28
C ASN A 27 19.10 7.30 -1.52
N THR A 28 18.95 8.62 -1.60
CA THR A 28 17.82 9.37 -1.09
C THR A 28 16.49 8.80 -1.61
N ALA A 29 15.36 9.31 -1.11
CA ALA A 29 14.02 9.15 -1.68
C ALA A 29 13.88 9.50 -3.19
N SER A 30 15.00 9.71 -3.90
CA SER A 30 15.19 9.83 -5.34
C SER A 30 15.26 8.50 -6.10
N GLU A 31 15.18 7.34 -5.45
CA GLU A 31 15.29 6.02 -6.11
C GLU A 31 14.04 5.14 -6.11
N LEU A 32 12.91 5.64 -5.59
CA LEU A 32 11.64 4.95 -5.82
C LEU A 32 11.17 5.28 -7.23
N ASP A 33 11.37 4.33 -8.14
CA ASP A 33 10.84 4.42 -9.50
C ASP A 33 9.32 4.57 -9.47
N ARG A 34 8.80 5.31 -10.46
CA ARG A 34 7.35 5.49 -10.58
C ARG A 34 6.69 4.15 -10.93
N LEU A 35 5.69 3.76 -10.12
CA LEU A 35 4.77 2.67 -10.41
C LEU A 35 3.84 3.09 -11.56
N LYS A 36 4.21 2.78 -12.79
CA LYS A 36 3.46 3.21 -13.98
C LYS A 36 2.05 2.63 -14.01
N TYR A 37 1.86 1.41 -13.51
CA TYR A 37 0.58 0.70 -13.53
C TYR A 37 -0.29 0.93 -12.29
N SER A 38 0.26 1.46 -11.19
CA SER A 38 -0.55 1.88 -10.03
C SER A 38 -1.67 2.88 -10.37
N ARG A 39 -1.42 3.81 -11.29
CA ARG A 39 -2.46 4.72 -11.78
C ARG A 39 -3.54 3.95 -12.52
N TYR A 40 -3.13 3.11 -13.48
CA TYR A 40 -4.08 2.32 -14.29
C TYR A 40 -4.93 1.42 -13.39
N GLU A 41 -4.33 0.82 -12.37
CA GLU A 41 -5.03 0.06 -11.33
C GLU A 41 -6.11 0.90 -10.64
N ALA A 42 -5.72 2.03 -10.05
CA ALA A 42 -6.66 2.90 -9.34
C ALA A 42 -7.78 3.45 -10.24
N GLU A 43 -7.45 3.82 -11.49
CA GLU A 43 -8.43 4.33 -12.46
C GLU A 43 -9.41 3.23 -12.89
N ASN A 44 -8.93 2.02 -13.18
CA ASN A 44 -9.79 0.89 -13.56
C ASN A 44 -10.70 0.46 -12.41
N ILE A 45 -10.20 0.40 -11.18
CA ILE A 45 -11.01 0.08 -10.00
C ILE A 45 -12.06 1.15 -9.77
N ALA A 46 -11.67 2.43 -9.85
CA ALA A 46 -12.59 3.54 -9.64
C ALA A 46 -13.78 3.49 -10.61
N GLN A 47 -13.56 3.13 -11.88
CA GLN A 47 -14.61 3.01 -12.89
C GLN A 47 -15.69 1.96 -12.56
N LEU A 48 -15.41 1.01 -11.68
CA LEU A 48 -16.38 0.00 -11.23
C LEU A 48 -17.37 0.54 -10.19
N VAL A 49 -17.11 1.74 -9.65
CA VAL A 49 -17.91 2.38 -8.59
C VAL A 49 -18.45 3.73 -9.09
N PRO A 50 -19.72 4.09 -8.80
CA PRO A 50 -20.27 5.40 -9.11
C PRO A 50 -19.47 6.56 -8.50
N GLU A 51 -19.45 7.71 -9.17
CA GLU A 51 -18.67 8.89 -8.75
C GLU A 51 -19.03 9.41 -7.35
N ASN A 52 -20.31 9.38 -7.00
CA ASN A 52 -20.81 9.83 -5.70
C ASN A 52 -20.53 8.84 -4.56
N ALA A 53 -20.03 7.63 -4.87
CA ALA A 53 -19.73 6.59 -3.91
C ALA A 53 -18.22 6.29 -3.79
N ARG A 54 -17.37 7.09 -4.43
CA ARG A 54 -15.92 6.88 -4.45
C ARG A 54 -15.14 8.14 -4.10
N LEU A 55 -14.02 7.96 -3.42
CA LEU A 55 -12.94 8.94 -3.34
C LEU A 55 -11.76 8.41 -4.16
N LYS A 56 -11.25 9.24 -5.07
CA LYS A 56 -10.08 8.90 -5.89
C LYS A 56 -9.00 9.93 -5.64
N ALA A 57 -7.84 9.49 -5.19
CA ALA A 57 -6.67 10.33 -4.94
C ALA A 57 -5.48 9.78 -5.72
N LEU A 58 -4.95 10.57 -6.65
CA LEU A 58 -3.86 10.17 -7.55
C LEU A 58 -2.69 11.17 -7.48
N ASP A 59 -1.48 10.69 -7.79
CA ASP A 59 -0.23 11.46 -7.71
C ASP A 59 -0.13 12.29 -6.41
N PHE A 60 -0.11 13.61 -6.51
CA PHE A 60 0.03 14.54 -5.39
C PHE A 60 -1.13 14.49 -4.40
N GLU A 61 -2.33 14.09 -4.85
CA GLU A 61 -3.50 13.92 -3.98
C GLU A 61 -3.43 12.64 -3.16
N ALA A 62 -2.71 11.62 -3.64
CA ALA A 62 -2.37 10.44 -2.84
C ALA A 62 -1.31 10.85 -1.82
N SER A 63 -1.72 11.56 -0.78
CA SER A 63 -0.87 12.18 0.23
C SER A 63 -1.15 11.63 1.62
N LEU A 64 -0.23 11.84 2.57
CA LEU A 64 -0.44 11.46 3.96
C LEU A 64 -1.69 12.14 4.56
N ALA A 65 -1.96 13.39 4.20
CA ALA A 65 -3.16 14.11 4.64
C ALA A 65 -4.44 13.42 4.16
N THR A 66 -4.46 12.95 2.91
CA THR A 66 -5.60 12.20 2.36
C THR A 66 -5.75 10.84 3.04
N ALA A 67 -4.66 10.11 3.21
CA ALA A 67 -4.66 8.76 3.80
C ALA A 67 -4.95 8.74 5.31
N THR A 68 -4.89 9.90 5.98
CA THR A 68 -5.20 10.07 7.40
C THR A 68 -6.46 10.91 7.63
N ASN A 69 -7.19 11.23 6.56
CA ASN A 69 -8.41 12.00 6.66
C ASN A 69 -9.51 11.18 7.38
N PRO A 70 -10.15 11.70 8.43
CA PRO A 70 -11.20 10.98 9.16
C PRO A 70 -12.40 10.60 8.29
N ASN A 71 -12.66 11.31 7.18
CA ASN A 71 -13.73 10.97 6.23
C ASN A 71 -13.51 9.60 5.56
N LEU A 72 -12.29 9.03 5.64
CA LEU A 72 -12.06 7.65 5.18
C LEU A 72 -12.93 6.63 5.93
N ALA A 73 -13.38 6.95 7.15
CA ALA A 73 -14.29 6.11 7.93
C ALA A 73 -15.68 5.91 7.26
N GLU A 74 -16.04 6.77 6.30
CA GLU A 74 -17.30 6.65 5.56
C GLU A 74 -17.26 5.57 4.46
N TYR A 75 -16.06 5.11 4.08
CA TYR A 75 -15.87 4.17 2.98
C TYR A 75 -15.71 2.74 3.49
N GLN A 76 -16.44 1.79 2.88
CA GLN A 76 -16.35 0.38 3.24
C GLN A 76 -15.06 -0.28 2.74
N ILE A 77 -14.42 0.29 1.72
CA ILE A 77 -13.22 -0.27 1.12
C ILE A 77 -12.19 0.84 0.94
N VAL A 78 -10.96 0.59 1.39
CA VAL A 78 -9.82 1.49 1.17
C VAL A 78 -8.73 0.73 0.42
N HIS A 79 -8.28 1.29 -0.70
CA HIS A 79 -7.29 0.67 -1.58
C HIS A 79 -6.06 1.56 -1.75
N PHE A 80 -4.88 0.99 -1.50
CA PHE A 80 -3.59 1.66 -1.66
C PHE A 80 -2.75 0.93 -2.72
N ALA A 81 -2.61 1.54 -3.90
CA ALA A 81 -1.68 1.12 -4.96
C ALA A 81 -0.41 1.97 -4.90
N THR A 82 0.58 1.54 -4.10
CA THR A 82 1.74 2.37 -3.75
C THR A 82 3.01 1.52 -3.51
N HIS A 83 4.13 2.14 -3.16
CA HIS A 83 5.29 1.37 -2.65
C HIS A 83 5.06 0.97 -1.18
N GLY A 84 5.44 -0.24 -0.83
CA GLY A 84 5.41 -0.74 0.56
C GLY A 84 6.83 -0.81 1.11
N LEU A 85 7.05 -0.26 2.31
CA LEU A 85 8.33 -0.27 3.02
C LEU A 85 8.23 -1.11 4.28
N PHE A 86 9.12 -2.09 4.39
CA PHE A 86 9.18 -2.98 5.54
C PHE A 86 10.56 -2.93 6.18
N ASP A 87 10.62 -2.51 7.44
CA ASP A 87 11.83 -2.54 8.25
C ASP A 87 11.70 -3.67 9.28
N PRO A 88 12.39 -4.80 9.09
CA PRO A 88 12.32 -5.93 10.00
C PRO A 88 13.07 -5.69 11.32
N VAL A 89 13.89 -4.63 11.41
CA VAL A 89 14.61 -4.27 12.64
C VAL A 89 13.81 -3.27 13.46
N ASN A 90 13.11 -2.35 12.79
CA ASN A 90 12.24 -1.35 13.41
C ASN A 90 10.82 -1.43 12.79
N PRO A 91 9.97 -2.39 13.20
CA PRO A 91 8.65 -2.58 12.61
C PRO A 91 7.76 -1.33 12.61
N GLU A 92 7.93 -0.41 13.56
CA GLU A 92 7.21 0.86 13.64
C GLU A 92 7.49 1.83 12.48
N LEU A 93 8.62 1.64 11.80
CA LEU A 93 9.00 2.41 10.62
C LEU A 93 8.46 1.81 9.32
N SER A 94 7.85 0.62 9.40
CA SER A 94 7.15 0.00 8.27
C SER A 94 5.91 0.80 7.92
N GLY A 95 5.55 0.81 6.64
CA GLY A 95 4.46 1.62 6.13
C GLY A 95 4.35 1.58 4.62
N ILE A 96 3.53 2.46 4.07
CA ILE A 96 3.39 2.67 2.63
C ILE A 96 3.84 4.07 2.23
N VAL A 97 4.29 4.22 0.98
CA VAL A 97 4.82 5.48 0.44
C VAL A 97 3.80 6.10 -0.50
N LEU A 98 3.28 7.23 -0.05
CA LEU A 98 2.40 8.15 -0.76
C LEU A 98 3.25 9.24 -1.42
N SER A 99 2.62 10.28 -1.97
CA SER A 99 3.33 11.36 -2.64
C SER A 99 4.35 12.04 -1.72
N LEU A 100 5.61 12.01 -2.15
CA LEU A 100 6.74 12.67 -1.47
C LEU A 100 6.90 14.13 -1.86
N TYR A 101 6.09 14.61 -2.81
CA TYR A 101 6.08 15.98 -3.27
C TYR A 101 4.65 16.53 -3.29
N ASP A 102 4.48 17.82 -3.08
CA ASP A 102 3.21 18.49 -3.31
C ASP A 102 3.08 18.96 -4.77
N LYS A 103 1.91 19.50 -5.14
CA LYS A 103 1.62 20.03 -6.48
C LYS A 103 2.53 21.20 -6.91
N THR A 104 3.24 21.83 -5.97
CA THR A 104 4.20 22.92 -6.23
C THR A 104 5.64 22.42 -6.34
N GLY A 105 5.86 21.11 -6.18
CA GLY A 105 7.17 20.48 -6.25
C GLY A 105 7.97 20.53 -4.94
N ASN A 106 7.36 20.96 -3.83
CA ASN A 106 8.04 20.91 -2.54
C ASN A 106 8.00 19.50 -1.95
N LYS A 107 9.07 19.10 -1.27
CA LYS A 107 9.12 17.81 -0.55
C LYS A 107 8.14 17.83 0.64
N GLN A 108 7.44 16.73 0.86
CA GLN A 108 6.56 16.51 2.00
C GLN A 108 6.77 15.11 2.63
N ASP A 109 6.20 14.88 3.82
CA ASP A 109 6.16 13.53 4.38
C ASP A 109 5.06 12.73 3.69
N GLY A 110 5.44 11.75 2.87
CA GLY A 110 4.50 10.84 2.21
C GLY A 110 4.44 9.45 2.84
N PHE A 111 5.08 9.22 3.99
CA PHE A 111 5.13 7.88 4.58
C PHE A 111 3.97 7.71 5.56
N LEU A 112 3.00 6.85 5.20
CA LEU A 112 1.99 6.38 6.14
C LEU A 112 2.57 5.20 6.92
N ARG A 113 3.12 5.50 8.10
CA ARG A 113 3.81 4.53 8.96
C ARG A 113 2.83 3.84 9.89
N LEU A 114 3.26 2.73 10.48
CA LEU A 114 2.47 1.99 11.46
C LEU A 114 1.97 2.87 12.62
N SER A 115 2.79 3.83 13.10
CA SER A 115 2.36 4.79 14.13
C SER A 115 1.23 5.72 13.68
N ASN A 116 1.16 6.07 12.38
CA ASN A 116 0.03 6.83 11.85
C ASN A 116 -1.21 5.94 11.81
N ILE A 117 -1.06 4.70 11.33
CA ILE A 117 -2.15 3.74 11.16
C ILE A 117 -2.83 3.41 12.49
N PHE A 118 -2.06 3.24 13.58
CA PHE A 118 -2.63 3.01 14.92
C PHE A 118 -3.50 4.15 15.46
N ASN A 119 -3.40 5.35 14.88
CA ASN A 119 -4.21 6.52 15.25
C ASN A 119 -5.39 6.76 14.29
N LEU A 120 -5.60 5.87 13.31
CA LEU A 120 -6.72 5.96 12.39
C LEU A 120 -7.97 5.34 13.00
N ASP A 121 -9.11 5.90 12.61
CA ASP A 121 -10.42 5.26 12.74
C ASP A 121 -10.90 4.87 11.34
N LEU A 122 -10.77 3.58 11.01
CA LEU A 122 -11.05 2.98 9.71
C LEU A 122 -11.96 1.75 9.88
N PRO A 123 -13.24 1.93 10.28
CA PRO A 123 -14.23 0.86 10.42
C PRO A 123 -14.70 0.34 9.05
N THR A 124 -13.75 -0.24 8.31
CA THR A 124 -13.90 -0.62 6.91
C THR A 124 -14.02 -2.14 6.78
N GLU A 125 -14.75 -2.58 5.77
CA GLU A 125 -14.92 -4.00 5.46
C GLU A 125 -13.64 -4.61 4.88
N LEU A 126 -12.86 -3.80 4.16
CA LEU A 126 -11.64 -4.24 3.48
C LEU A 126 -10.64 -3.10 3.29
N VAL A 127 -9.40 -3.32 3.74
CA VAL A 127 -8.23 -2.55 3.29
C VAL A 127 -7.44 -3.40 2.30
N VAL A 128 -7.07 -2.83 1.15
CA VAL A 128 -6.19 -3.48 0.17
C VAL A 128 -4.88 -2.72 0.10
N LEU A 129 -3.80 -3.40 0.46
CA LEU A 129 -2.43 -2.94 0.33
C LEU A 129 -1.86 -3.57 -0.94
N SER A 130 -2.13 -2.94 -2.08
CA SER A 130 -1.48 -3.22 -3.35
C SER A 130 -0.09 -2.56 -3.37
N ALA A 131 0.72 -2.93 -2.38
CA ALA A 131 1.95 -2.24 -2.04
C ALA A 131 3.04 -3.23 -1.61
N CYS A 132 3.83 -3.70 -2.58
CA CYS A 132 5.10 -4.39 -2.33
C CYS A 132 6.10 -4.07 -3.43
N GLN A 133 6.74 -2.93 -3.29
CA GLN A 133 7.95 -2.62 -4.02
C GLN A 133 8.80 -1.79 -3.07
N THR A 134 9.83 -2.41 -2.48
CA THR A 134 11.07 -1.71 -2.17
C THR A 134 12.24 -2.69 -2.11
N GLY A 135 13.11 -2.58 -3.12
CA GLY A 135 14.55 -2.46 -2.92
C GLY A 135 15.31 -3.62 -2.29
N VAL A 136 15.98 -4.39 -3.16
CA VAL A 136 17.17 -5.21 -2.88
C VAL A 136 16.92 -6.52 -2.13
N GLY A 137 16.37 -7.53 -2.81
CA GLY A 137 16.82 -8.93 -2.73
C GLY A 137 16.94 -9.60 -1.36
N LYS A 138 16.38 -9.00 -0.30
CA LYS A 138 16.37 -9.53 1.05
C LYS A 138 14.98 -10.05 1.32
N GLU A 139 14.92 -11.31 1.72
CA GLU A 139 13.71 -11.95 2.21
C GLU A 139 13.00 -11.02 3.18
N MET A 140 11.73 -10.70 2.90
CA MET A 140 10.87 -10.01 3.84
C MET A 140 10.71 -10.90 5.06
N LYS A 141 11.35 -10.55 6.19
CA LYS A 141 11.02 -11.18 7.46
C LYS A 141 9.59 -10.77 7.82
N GLY A 142 8.72 -11.76 8.07
CA GLY A 142 7.28 -11.56 8.18
C GLY A 142 6.82 -10.60 9.28
N GLU A 143 7.66 -10.22 10.24
CA GLU A 143 7.29 -9.39 11.39
C GLU A 143 6.80 -7.98 11.00
N GLY A 144 7.43 -7.32 10.00
CA GLY A 144 7.01 -5.99 9.54
C GLY A 144 5.66 -6.01 8.80
N LEU A 145 5.45 -7.03 7.95
CA LEU A 145 4.20 -7.26 7.24
C LEU A 145 3.03 -7.57 8.21
N VAL A 146 3.32 -8.40 9.20
CA VAL A 146 2.39 -8.72 10.29
C VAL A 146 2.04 -7.46 11.09
N GLY A 147 3.02 -6.61 11.39
CA GLY A 147 2.81 -5.32 12.07
C GLY A 147 1.87 -4.40 11.29
N LEU A 148 2.12 -4.21 10.00
CA LEU A 148 1.31 -3.33 9.15
C LEU A 148 -0.14 -3.82 9.02
N THR A 149 -0.32 -5.12 8.76
CA THR A 149 -1.63 -5.76 8.67
C THR A 149 -2.39 -5.61 10.00
N ARG A 150 -1.74 -5.91 11.13
CA ARG A 150 -2.34 -5.73 12.47
C ARG A 150 -2.67 -4.28 12.77
N GLY A 151 -1.87 -3.33 12.31
CA GLY A 151 -2.14 -1.90 12.45
C GLY A 151 -3.48 -1.51 11.82
N PHE A 152 -3.72 -1.92 10.57
CA PHE A 152 -5.00 -1.64 9.90
C PHE A 152 -6.18 -2.36 10.54
N MET A 153 -5.97 -3.60 11.01
CA MET A 153 -7.02 -4.32 11.75
C MET A 153 -7.33 -3.63 13.09
N TYR A 154 -6.32 -3.12 13.79
CA TYR A 154 -6.49 -2.34 15.02
C TYR A 154 -7.23 -1.03 14.76
N ALA A 155 -6.96 -0.37 13.62
CA ALA A 155 -7.69 0.81 13.18
C ALA A 155 -9.16 0.52 12.81
N GLY A 156 -9.61 -0.74 12.80
CA GLY A 156 -11.01 -1.13 12.58
C GLY A 156 -11.29 -1.89 11.29
N ALA A 157 -10.27 -2.13 10.44
CA ALA A 157 -10.47 -2.89 9.22
C ALA A 157 -10.78 -4.37 9.54
N ARG A 158 -11.90 -4.89 9.02
CA ARG A 158 -12.28 -6.30 9.22
C ARG A 158 -11.36 -7.28 8.51
N ARG A 159 -10.90 -6.89 7.32
CA ARG A 159 -10.02 -7.68 6.47
C ARG A 159 -8.97 -6.79 5.83
N VAL A 160 -7.79 -7.35 5.62
CA VAL A 160 -6.67 -6.70 4.95
C VAL A 160 -6.14 -7.64 3.87
N ILE A 161 -6.12 -7.19 2.62
CA ILE A 161 -5.38 -7.86 1.54
C ILE A 161 -4.00 -7.25 1.44
N VAL A 162 -2.97 -8.09 1.38
CA VAL A 162 -1.58 -7.64 1.23
C VAL A 162 -0.76 -8.65 0.44
N SER A 163 0.29 -8.17 -0.22
CA SER A 163 1.29 -9.01 -0.88
C SER A 163 2.39 -9.47 0.09
N LEU A 164 2.83 -10.71 -0.07
CA LEU A 164 3.88 -11.35 0.74
C LEU A 164 5.31 -11.04 0.25
N TRP A 165 5.46 -10.66 -1.02
CA TRP A 165 6.74 -10.34 -1.66
C TRP A 165 6.56 -9.26 -2.73
N SER A 166 7.69 -8.79 -3.29
CA SER A 166 7.68 -7.79 -4.35
C SER A 166 6.98 -8.30 -5.59
N VAL A 167 5.93 -7.61 -6.03
CA VAL A 167 5.11 -8.00 -7.18
C VAL A 167 5.40 -7.14 -8.39
N ASN A 168 5.16 -7.69 -9.59
CA ASN A 168 5.23 -6.93 -10.82
C ASN A 168 4.03 -5.97 -10.93
N ASP A 169 4.31 -4.69 -11.16
CA ASP A 169 3.33 -3.59 -11.25
C ASP A 169 2.21 -3.87 -12.28
N ALA A 170 2.57 -4.32 -13.49
CA ALA A 170 1.60 -4.59 -14.54
C ALA A 170 0.67 -5.78 -14.21
N SER A 171 1.23 -6.87 -13.68
CA SER A 171 0.43 -8.03 -13.26
C SER A 171 -0.48 -7.70 -12.08
N THR A 172 -0.03 -6.83 -11.17
CA THR A 172 -0.79 -6.42 -9.98
C THR A 172 -1.99 -5.57 -10.38
N SER A 173 -1.79 -4.62 -11.30
CA SER A 173 -2.88 -3.82 -11.86
C SER A 173 -3.97 -4.68 -12.50
N GLU A 174 -3.58 -5.71 -13.25
CA GLU A 174 -4.53 -6.64 -13.85
C GLU A 174 -5.24 -7.52 -12.81
N LEU A 175 -4.49 -8.06 -11.84
CA LEU A 175 -5.03 -8.84 -10.72
C LEU A 175 -6.06 -8.03 -9.94
N MET A 176 -5.72 -6.82 -9.51
CA MET A 176 -6.60 -5.99 -8.69
C MET A 176 -7.84 -5.53 -9.48
N THR A 177 -7.68 -5.19 -10.76
CA THR A 177 -8.84 -4.88 -11.62
C THR A 177 -9.81 -6.07 -11.69
N LYS A 178 -9.33 -7.28 -11.96
CA LYS A 178 -10.16 -8.50 -12.02
C LYS A 178 -10.77 -8.86 -10.66
N PHE A 179 -10.00 -8.71 -9.59
CA PHE A 179 -10.48 -8.91 -8.22
C PHE A 179 -11.68 -8.02 -7.90
N TYR A 180 -11.57 -6.71 -8.15
CA TYR A 180 -12.68 -5.78 -7.90
C TYR A 180 -13.86 -6.00 -8.84
N GLN A 181 -13.65 -6.41 -10.10
CA GLN A 181 -14.75 -6.78 -11.00
C GLN A 181 -15.57 -7.93 -10.40
N LYS A 182 -14.93 -9.01 -9.95
CA LYS A 182 -15.62 -10.15 -9.33
C LYS A 182 -16.30 -9.77 -8.02
N MET A 183 -15.62 -8.99 -7.18
CA MET A 183 -16.15 -8.60 -5.88
C MET A 183 -17.34 -7.63 -5.98
N LEU A 184 -17.25 -6.60 -6.82
CA LEU A 184 -18.24 -5.53 -6.88
C LEU A 184 -19.38 -5.81 -7.87
N GLN A 185 -19.08 -6.45 -9.02
CA GLN A 185 -20.08 -6.72 -10.05
C GLN A 185 -20.60 -8.16 -9.99
N GLY A 186 -19.77 -9.10 -9.55
CA GLY A 186 -20.16 -10.49 -9.29
C GLY A 186 -20.73 -10.72 -7.89
N GLU A 187 -20.74 -9.68 -7.04
CA GLU A 187 -21.20 -9.73 -5.65
C GLU A 187 -20.51 -10.83 -4.80
N GLU A 188 -19.27 -11.17 -5.14
CA GLU A 188 -18.50 -12.18 -4.43
C GLU A 188 -17.89 -11.63 -3.12
N ASN A 189 -17.82 -12.48 -2.07
CA ASN A 189 -16.98 -12.20 -0.90
C ASN A 189 -15.52 -11.96 -1.35
N PRO A 190 -14.79 -10.98 -0.77
CA PRO A 190 -13.38 -10.73 -1.08
C PRO A 190 -12.48 -11.98 -1.15
N ILE A 191 -12.66 -12.96 -0.26
CA ILE A 191 -11.85 -14.18 -0.26
C ILE A 191 -12.10 -15.01 -1.53
N HIS A 192 -13.37 -15.15 -1.93
CA HIS A 192 -13.76 -15.87 -3.14
C HIS A 192 -13.30 -15.11 -4.40
N ALA A 193 -13.52 -13.80 -4.44
CA ALA A 193 -13.10 -12.96 -5.56
C ALA A 193 -11.59 -13.00 -5.79
N LEU A 194 -10.78 -12.99 -4.72
CA LEU A 194 -9.32 -13.11 -4.83
C LEU A 194 -8.92 -14.48 -5.36
N ARG A 195 -9.49 -15.56 -4.79
CA ARG A 195 -9.22 -16.93 -5.24
C ARG A 195 -9.56 -17.12 -6.71
N GLN A 196 -10.74 -16.67 -7.16
CA GLN A 196 -11.15 -16.82 -8.55
C GLN A 196 -10.23 -16.04 -9.49
N THR A 197 -9.81 -14.84 -9.09
CA THR A 197 -8.83 -14.07 -9.85
C THR A 197 -7.48 -14.78 -9.94
N GLN A 198 -6.98 -15.34 -8.83
CA GLN A 198 -5.72 -16.11 -8.83
C GLN A 198 -5.80 -17.35 -9.74
N LEU A 199 -6.92 -18.08 -9.71
CA LEU A 199 -7.16 -19.22 -10.61
C LEU A 199 -7.26 -18.79 -12.08
N GLU A 200 -7.83 -17.62 -12.35
CA GLU A 200 -7.87 -17.05 -13.70
C GLU A 200 -6.47 -16.67 -14.20
N MET A 201 -5.67 -16.00 -13.36
CA MET A 201 -4.28 -15.65 -13.71
C MET A 201 -3.42 -16.89 -13.92
N TRP A 202 -3.60 -17.94 -13.10
CA TRP A 202 -2.93 -19.23 -13.26
C TRP A 202 -3.24 -19.90 -14.62
N LYS A 203 -4.44 -19.70 -15.16
CA LYS A 203 -4.81 -20.23 -16.49
C LYS A 203 -4.40 -19.33 -17.65
N SER A 204 -3.95 -18.10 -17.37
CA SER A 204 -3.52 -17.16 -18.40
C SER A 204 -2.12 -17.51 -18.91
N GLU A 205 -1.86 -17.33 -20.21
CA GLU A 205 -0.51 -17.54 -20.77
C GLU A 205 0.49 -16.49 -20.26
N LYS A 206 0.04 -15.25 -20.11
CA LYS A 206 0.89 -14.10 -19.76
C LYS A 206 1.35 -14.11 -18.30
N TRP A 207 0.50 -14.53 -17.38
CA TRP A 207 0.71 -14.41 -15.93
C TRP A 207 0.63 -15.74 -15.19
N GLN A 208 0.84 -16.86 -15.89
CA GLN A 208 0.73 -18.22 -15.34
C GLN A 208 1.53 -18.44 -14.05
N SER A 209 2.74 -17.85 -13.97
CA SER A 209 3.66 -18.05 -12.85
C SER A 209 3.06 -17.53 -11.53
N PRO A 210 3.07 -18.34 -10.44
CA PRO A 210 2.62 -17.93 -9.11
C PRO A 210 3.30 -16.69 -8.56
N TYR A 211 4.48 -16.34 -9.07
CA TYR A 211 5.17 -15.09 -8.74
C TYR A 211 4.27 -13.85 -8.90
N TYR A 212 3.40 -13.84 -9.93
CA TYR A 212 2.56 -12.68 -10.27
C TYR A 212 1.30 -12.55 -9.42
N TRP A 213 0.70 -13.67 -8.98
CA TRP A 213 -0.63 -13.67 -8.34
C TRP A 213 -0.65 -14.30 -6.96
N GLY A 214 0.28 -15.20 -6.66
CA GLY A 214 0.35 -15.96 -5.41
C GLY A 214 0.84 -15.12 -4.23
N ALA A 215 1.32 -13.91 -4.48
CA ALA A 215 1.79 -13.01 -3.44
C ALA A 215 0.66 -12.53 -2.54
N PHE A 216 -0.55 -12.38 -3.08
CA PHE A 216 -1.65 -11.74 -2.37
C PHE A 216 -2.40 -12.72 -1.47
N THR A 217 -2.57 -12.31 -0.21
CA THR A 217 -3.32 -13.05 0.81
C THR A 217 -4.31 -12.15 1.50
N VAL A 218 -5.38 -12.73 2.05
CA VAL A 218 -6.36 -12.04 2.91
C VAL A 218 -6.02 -12.38 4.35
N GLN A 219 -5.99 -11.35 5.20
CA GLN A 219 -5.83 -11.46 6.64
C GLN A 219 -7.09 -10.92 7.32
N GLY A 220 -7.55 -11.58 8.39
CA GLY A 220 -8.75 -11.22 9.13
C GLY A 220 -9.91 -12.20 8.92
N ASP A 221 -11.14 -11.69 9.10
CA ASP A 221 -12.38 -12.49 9.10
C ASP A 221 -12.54 -13.44 10.31
N TRP A 222 -12.13 -12.98 11.50
CA TRP A 222 -12.37 -13.68 12.76
C TRP A 222 -13.83 -13.49 13.22
N ARG A 223 -14.73 -14.32 12.70
CA ARG A 223 -16.07 -14.51 13.27
C ARG A 223 -16.38 -15.99 13.44
#